data_AF-A0A5E8AGL1-F1
#
_entry.id   AF-A0A5E8AGL1-F1
#
_cell.length_a   1.000
_cell.length_b   1.000
_cell.length_c   1.000
_cell.angle_alpha   90.00
_cell.angle_beta   90.00
_cell.angle_gamma   90.00
#
_symmetry.space_group_name_H-M   'P 1'
#
loop_
_entity.id
_entity.type
_entity.pdbx_description
1 polymer ?
#
loop_
_entity_poly.entity_id
_entity_poly.type
_entity_poly.pdbx_seq_one_letter_code
_entity_poly.pdbx_strand_id
1 'polypeptide(L)'
;MMKRLTFSLTLWLAAYAGWAQEGYKTLPLNDLSSFKAQAGNWMIVGDVTMDRNLSIHHEAPPVETGKKKKKSKATPEPEHPVKYTSGQGILLNFNDDQKKDNLVTNWTHGDIELELEVMIPKGSNSGIYLQGNYEVQLLDSWGVKNPGFGDIGGIYRNWENEPAKAYAGKAPRTNAAKAPGLWQTIKISFQAPRFNTAGEKVENARFVFVELNGVRIHDNLEVPRLTGGPINDKEVAEGPLMIQGDHGPVAFRNIRYRLLKPANVSLSGINYEVFDGHFESEKDFKDLKPTLIGSTEQLTWEVAKKDNEFAVRYYGALEIPADDTYKFSANTGNAMKLVIDGQTISNYYERGGKPVKLTKGTHSVEITYFKYVSWVSPNMGLWVESSNSYPQALHAFSSFPPASNVASPIIVETGNSPRLLRAFLDFKRDRSQRLTHTIAVGDPAGLNYIYDMKSGSVVCLWRGGFIDATPMWHDRGDGSFRPIGVVEYLTSKPTLVLPGQSSANFELNNIPDFRSSGYTLDGDGLPTFLYTYSGASVKDKSKLVEEGKVFQREVSVENAPAGSQVRIAEGSQIRKLDNGAYAIDGFDYYIELKSAQEATIADKGATKELLVPTTGSVVYQIVW
;
A
#
# COMPACT_ATOMS: atom_id res chain seq x y z
N MET A 1 35.11 -32.29 -26.33
CA MET A 1 34.74 -32.87 -25.02
C MET A 1 34.02 -31.80 -24.21
N MET A 2 32.72 -31.60 -24.41
CA MET A 2 31.62 -32.31 -23.73
C MET A 2 31.83 -32.45 -22.22
N LYS A 3 31.13 -31.63 -21.44
CA LYS A 3 30.31 -32.09 -20.33
C LYS A 3 29.13 -31.13 -20.14
N ARG A 4 27.95 -31.68 -20.40
CA ARG A 4 26.62 -31.11 -20.11
C ARG A 4 26.45 -31.04 -18.59
N LEU A 5 25.93 -29.92 -18.08
CA LEU A 5 25.09 -29.93 -16.89
C LEU A 5 23.75 -29.28 -17.25
N THR A 6 22.77 -30.14 -17.52
CA THR A 6 21.35 -29.84 -17.38
C THR A 6 21.05 -29.62 -15.90
N PHE A 7 20.56 -28.43 -15.53
CA PHE A 7 19.82 -28.25 -14.29
C PHE A 7 18.46 -27.62 -14.61
N SER A 8 17.41 -28.34 -14.19
CA SER A 8 16.02 -28.01 -14.37
C SER A 8 15.62 -26.69 -13.74
N LEU A 9 14.82 -25.95 -14.49
CA LEU A 9 13.60 -25.25 -14.08
C LEU A 9 13.16 -25.55 -12.63
N THR A 10 13.31 -24.58 -11.73
CA THR A 10 12.44 -24.25 -10.58
C THR A 10 13.14 -23.13 -9.79
N LEU A 11 12.34 -22.30 -9.10
CA LEU A 11 12.73 -21.08 -8.37
C LEU A 11 12.90 -19.81 -9.21
N TRP A 12 11.79 -19.19 -9.61
CA TRP A 12 11.68 -17.73 -9.60
C TRP A 12 10.31 -17.34 -9.05
N LEU A 13 10.21 -17.43 -7.73
CA LEU A 13 9.15 -16.85 -6.90
C LEU A 13 9.79 -16.44 -5.56
N ALA A 14 10.88 -15.66 -5.63
CA ALA A 14 11.61 -15.21 -4.46
C ALA A 14 12.49 -13.99 -4.80
N ALA A 15 11.87 -12.86 -5.14
CA ALA A 15 12.51 -11.55 -5.06
C ALA A 15 11.64 -10.50 -4.34
N TYR A 16 10.67 -10.98 -3.55
CA TYR A 16 9.94 -10.23 -2.51
C TYR A 16 10.16 -10.87 -1.13
N ALA A 17 11.32 -11.49 -0.89
CA ALA A 17 11.72 -11.95 0.44
C ALA A 17 12.47 -10.83 1.17
N GLY A 18 11.86 -9.65 1.26
CA GLY A 18 12.29 -8.61 2.17
C GLY A 18 11.71 -8.91 3.54
N TRP A 19 12.37 -9.80 4.29
CA TRP A 19 11.96 -10.28 5.61
C TRP A 19 10.62 -11.03 5.58
N ALA A 20 10.60 -12.32 5.91
CA ALA A 20 9.35 -12.88 6.41
C ALA A 20 8.94 -11.97 7.59
N GLN A 21 7.85 -11.19 7.43
CA GLN A 21 7.28 -10.45 8.55
C GLN A 21 6.84 -11.52 9.55
N GLU A 22 7.68 -11.77 10.57
CA GLU A 22 7.44 -12.78 11.58
C GLU A 22 6.02 -12.63 12.15
N GLY A 23 5.32 -13.75 12.32
CA GLY A 23 3.94 -13.79 12.83
C GLY A 23 2.82 -13.82 11.79
N TYR A 24 3.06 -13.44 10.53
CA TYR A 24 2.01 -13.54 9.49
C TYR A 24 1.75 -15.00 9.09
N LYS A 25 0.47 -15.37 9.03
CA LYS A 25 -0.05 -16.62 8.48
C LYS A 25 -0.75 -16.33 7.16
N THR A 26 -0.49 -17.14 6.14
CA THR A 26 -1.26 -17.11 4.90
C THR A 26 -2.46 -18.04 5.04
N LEU A 27 -3.65 -17.57 4.66
CA LEU A 27 -4.83 -18.42 4.52
C LEU A 27 -4.71 -19.23 3.22
N PRO A 28 -4.55 -20.56 3.27
CA PRO A 28 -4.36 -21.35 2.06
C PRO A 28 -5.65 -21.38 1.24
N LEU A 29 -5.57 -20.95 -0.02
CA LEU A 29 -6.68 -20.96 -0.97
C LEU A 29 -6.58 -22.17 -1.91
N ASN A 30 -6.45 -23.36 -1.30
CA ASN A 30 -6.44 -24.65 -2.00
C ASN A 30 -7.83 -25.30 -2.05
N ASP A 31 -8.64 -25.01 -1.03
CA ASP A 31 -10.02 -25.45 -0.83
C ASP A 31 -10.72 -24.49 0.16
N LEU A 32 -11.96 -24.79 0.55
CA LEU A 32 -12.76 -23.97 1.48
C LEU A 32 -12.73 -24.47 2.94
N SER A 33 -11.81 -25.36 3.32
CA SER A 33 -11.78 -26.01 4.66
C SER A 33 -11.61 -25.04 5.83
N SER A 34 -11.08 -23.84 5.57
CA SER A 34 -10.93 -22.78 6.57
C SER A 34 -12.24 -22.04 6.90
N PHE A 35 -13.34 -22.38 6.21
CA PHE A 35 -14.62 -21.69 6.30
C PHE A 35 -15.76 -22.63 6.69
N LYS A 36 -16.83 -22.04 7.21
CA LYS A 36 -18.07 -22.74 7.52
C LYS A 36 -18.78 -23.17 6.23
N ALA A 37 -19.73 -24.09 6.35
CA ALA A 37 -20.59 -24.49 5.24
C ALA A 37 -21.36 -23.28 4.68
N GLN A 38 -21.58 -23.27 3.36
CA GLN A 38 -22.15 -22.16 2.59
C GLN A 38 -22.95 -22.68 1.38
N ALA A 39 -23.83 -21.85 0.83
CA ALA A 39 -24.82 -22.17 -0.22
C ALA A 39 -24.26 -22.55 -1.61
N GLY A 40 -22.94 -22.46 -1.81
CA GLY A 40 -22.25 -22.83 -3.04
C GLY A 40 -21.87 -21.66 -3.95
N ASN A 41 -22.02 -20.40 -3.51
CA ASN A 41 -21.56 -19.21 -4.24
C ASN A 41 -20.06 -18.97 -4.10
N TRP A 42 -19.44 -19.47 -3.03
CA TRP A 42 -17.99 -19.37 -2.84
C TRP A 42 -17.26 -20.56 -3.46
N MET A 43 -16.17 -20.30 -4.16
CA MET A 43 -15.32 -21.31 -4.77
C MET A 43 -13.85 -20.87 -4.83
N ILE A 44 -12.97 -21.86 -5.00
CA ILE A 44 -11.55 -21.66 -5.29
C ILE A 44 -11.31 -21.83 -6.79
N VAL A 45 -10.66 -20.86 -7.40
CA VAL A 45 -10.38 -20.80 -8.85
C VAL A 45 -8.90 -20.48 -9.09
N GLY A 46 -8.42 -20.75 -10.31
CA GLY A 46 -7.02 -20.53 -10.70
C GLY A 46 -6.76 -19.16 -11.31
N ASP A 47 -7.76 -18.58 -11.96
CA ASP A 47 -7.68 -17.26 -12.59
C ASP A 47 -9.07 -16.63 -12.65
N VAL A 48 -9.12 -15.31 -12.61
CA VAL A 48 -10.36 -14.52 -12.74
C VAL A 48 -10.10 -13.30 -13.61
N THR A 49 -11.05 -12.98 -14.47
CA THR A 49 -11.06 -11.75 -15.26
C THR A 49 -12.43 -11.10 -15.11
N MET A 50 -12.45 -9.80 -14.87
CA MET A 50 -13.67 -9.01 -14.76
C MET A 50 -13.64 -7.90 -15.81
N ASP A 51 -14.60 -7.92 -16.74
CA ASP A 51 -14.66 -6.91 -17.79
C ASP A 51 -15.17 -5.59 -17.21
N ARG A 52 -14.31 -4.58 -17.18
CA ARG A 52 -14.63 -3.24 -16.66
C ARG A 52 -15.78 -2.56 -17.41
N ASN A 53 -16.04 -2.95 -18.65
CA ASN A 53 -17.07 -2.33 -19.49
C ASN A 53 -18.46 -2.92 -19.23
N LEU A 54 -18.54 -4.06 -18.53
CA LEU A 54 -19.80 -4.73 -18.21
C LEU A 54 -20.17 -4.54 -16.74
N SER A 55 -21.36 -3.97 -16.49
CA SER A 55 -21.93 -3.86 -15.14
C SER A 55 -22.61 -5.15 -14.71
N ILE A 56 -22.57 -5.46 -13.41
CA ILE A 56 -23.38 -6.56 -12.84
C ILE A 56 -24.89 -6.27 -12.87
N HIS A 57 -25.29 -5.00 -13.01
CA HIS A 57 -26.70 -4.56 -13.01
C HIS A 57 -27.28 -4.39 -14.42
N HIS A 58 -26.83 -5.15 -15.41
CA HIS A 58 -27.37 -5.01 -16.77
C HIS A 58 -28.88 -5.34 -16.82
N GLU A 59 -29.70 -4.36 -17.18
CA GLU A 59 -31.08 -4.58 -17.58
C GLU A 59 -31.10 -5.22 -18.98
N ALA A 60 -31.91 -6.28 -19.15
CA ALA A 60 -32.23 -6.77 -20.48
C ALA A 60 -32.89 -5.63 -21.29
N PRO A 61 -32.58 -5.47 -22.59
CA PRO A 61 -33.20 -4.42 -23.39
C PRO A 61 -34.74 -4.55 -23.33
N PRO A 62 -35.49 -3.42 -23.37
CA PRO A 62 -36.94 -3.46 -23.31
C PRO A 62 -37.48 -4.34 -24.43
N VAL A 63 -38.33 -5.31 -24.10
CA VAL A 63 -39.04 -6.09 -25.11
C VAL A 63 -40.01 -5.14 -25.82
N GLU A 64 -39.68 -4.74 -27.05
CA GLU A 64 -40.65 -4.05 -27.91
C GLU A 64 -41.90 -4.94 -28.05
N THR A 65 -43.01 -4.51 -27.47
CA THR A 65 -44.31 -5.16 -27.63
C THR A 65 -44.90 -4.84 -29.01
N GLY A 66 -44.22 -5.31 -30.07
CA GLY A 66 -44.68 -5.29 -31.44
C GLY A 66 -45.12 -6.69 -31.87
N LYS A 67 -46.44 -6.91 -31.98
CA LYS A 67 -47.01 -8.17 -32.48
C LYS A 67 -46.45 -8.54 -33.86
N LYS A 68 -45.55 -9.53 -33.93
CA LYS A 68 -45.41 -10.47 -35.06
C LYS A 68 -44.59 -11.70 -34.65
N LYS A 69 -45.25 -12.86 -34.62
CA LYS A 69 -44.62 -14.19 -34.46
C LYS A 69 -43.58 -14.41 -35.56
N LYS A 70 -42.30 -14.38 -35.22
CA LYS A 70 -41.19 -14.97 -35.99
C LYS A 70 -40.37 -15.86 -35.04
N LYS A 71 -39.90 -16.99 -35.58
CA LYS A 71 -39.13 -18.05 -34.90
C LYS A 71 -38.15 -17.47 -33.87
N SER A 72 -38.20 -17.98 -32.64
CA SER A 72 -37.27 -17.68 -31.56
C SER A 72 -35.87 -18.11 -31.95
N LYS A 73 -35.08 -17.19 -32.51
CA LYS A 73 -33.63 -17.22 -32.30
C LYS A 73 -33.46 -17.03 -30.80
N ALA A 74 -32.82 -17.98 -30.12
CA ALA A 74 -32.43 -17.78 -28.73
C ALA A 74 -31.72 -16.44 -28.63
N THR A 75 -32.26 -15.53 -27.83
CA THR A 75 -31.56 -14.30 -27.47
C THR A 75 -30.24 -14.75 -26.85
N PRO A 76 -29.07 -14.34 -27.35
CA PRO A 76 -27.81 -14.69 -26.69
C PRO A 76 -27.91 -14.23 -25.24
N GLU A 77 -27.59 -15.15 -24.32
CA GLU A 77 -27.55 -14.85 -22.89
C GLU A 77 -26.58 -13.67 -22.68
N PRO A 78 -26.98 -12.63 -21.92
CA PRO A 78 -26.11 -11.48 -21.70
C PRO A 78 -24.78 -11.95 -21.11
N GLU A 79 -23.67 -11.45 -21.66
CA GLU A 79 -22.34 -11.83 -21.23
C GLU A 79 -22.14 -11.41 -19.77
N HIS A 80 -21.78 -12.37 -18.91
CA HIS A 80 -21.52 -12.09 -17.50
C HIS A 80 -20.19 -11.34 -17.35
N PRO A 81 -20.10 -10.29 -16.51
CA PRO A 81 -18.89 -9.48 -16.38
C PRO A 81 -17.70 -10.24 -15.81
N VAL A 82 -17.93 -11.38 -15.16
CA VAL A 82 -16.89 -12.21 -14.51
C VAL A 82 -16.70 -13.52 -15.26
N LYS A 83 -15.45 -13.81 -15.63
CA LYS A 83 -14.98 -15.08 -16.19
C LYS A 83 -13.91 -15.67 -15.27
N TYR A 84 -13.85 -16.99 -15.15
CA TYR A 84 -12.84 -17.66 -14.32
C TYR A 84 -12.42 -19.01 -14.92
N THR A 85 -11.29 -19.53 -14.45
CA THR A 85 -10.80 -20.87 -14.80
C THR A 85 -10.58 -21.72 -13.56
N SER A 86 -10.74 -23.04 -13.69
CA SER A 86 -10.47 -23.97 -12.60
C SER A 86 -9.01 -23.92 -12.16
N GLY A 87 -8.75 -24.01 -10.86
CA GLY A 87 -7.40 -24.01 -10.29
C GLY A 87 -7.43 -23.66 -8.80
N GLN A 88 -6.34 -23.07 -8.30
CA GLN A 88 -6.17 -22.70 -6.90
C GLN A 88 -5.58 -21.29 -6.77
N GLY A 89 -5.69 -20.70 -5.59
CA GLY A 89 -5.04 -19.43 -5.25
C GLY A 89 -5.96 -18.20 -5.25
N ILE A 90 -7.17 -18.30 -5.81
CA ILE A 90 -8.16 -17.22 -5.81
C ILE A 90 -9.47 -17.72 -5.19
N LEU A 91 -9.96 -16.99 -4.19
CA LEU A 91 -11.29 -17.18 -3.62
C LEU A 91 -12.28 -16.30 -4.37
N LEU A 92 -13.29 -16.88 -5.00
CA LEU A 92 -14.28 -16.16 -5.79
C LEU A 92 -15.67 -16.34 -5.17
N ASN A 93 -16.36 -15.22 -4.95
CA ASN A 93 -17.81 -15.18 -4.83
C ASN A 93 -18.43 -15.05 -6.21
N PHE A 94 -19.21 -16.04 -6.62
CA PHE A 94 -19.98 -16.06 -7.86
C PHE A 94 -21.45 -16.30 -7.49
N ASN A 95 -22.05 -15.31 -6.84
CA ASN A 95 -23.39 -15.38 -6.28
C ASN A 95 -24.47 -15.18 -7.35
N ASP A 96 -25.66 -15.66 -7.02
CA ASP A 96 -26.89 -15.44 -7.78
C ASP A 96 -28.08 -15.32 -6.79
N ASP A 97 -29.30 -15.22 -7.31
CA ASP A 97 -30.50 -15.07 -6.47
C ASP A 97 -30.74 -16.26 -5.52
N GLN A 98 -30.21 -17.44 -5.84
CA GLN A 98 -30.35 -18.69 -5.09
C GLN A 98 -29.16 -18.96 -4.16
N LYS A 99 -27.94 -18.64 -4.58
CA LYS A 99 -26.69 -18.89 -3.86
C LYS A 99 -26.05 -17.57 -3.50
N LYS A 100 -26.14 -17.19 -2.22
CA LYS A 100 -25.75 -15.87 -1.75
C LYS A 100 -25.40 -15.85 -0.26
N ASP A 101 -24.69 -16.84 0.22
CA ASP A 101 -24.26 -16.86 1.63
C ASP A 101 -23.03 -15.96 1.84
N ASN A 102 -22.92 -15.38 3.03
CA ASN A 102 -21.66 -14.80 3.50
C ASN A 102 -20.63 -15.90 3.78
N LEU A 103 -19.35 -15.62 3.56
CA LEU A 103 -18.28 -16.55 3.90
C LEU A 103 -17.75 -16.25 5.30
N VAL A 104 -17.74 -17.26 6.17
CA VAL A 104 -17.36 -17.10 7.58
C VAL A 104 -16.24 -18.07 7.93
N THR A 105 -15.17 -17.60 8.57
CA THR A 105 -14.06 -18.46 8.99
C THR A 105 -14.45 -19.43 10.11
N ASN A 106 -13.77 -20.59 10.17
CA ASN A 106 -13.90 -21.56 11.25
C ASN A 106 -13.10 -21.16 12.51
N TRP A 107 -12.26 -20.14 12.41
CA TRP A 107 -11.48 -19.56 13.51
C TRP A 107 -11.99 -18.16 13.89
N THR A 108 -11.67 -17.74 15.11
CA THR A 108 -11.99 -16.42 15.67
C THR A 108 -10.73 -15.61 15.95
N HIS A 109 -10.88 -14.28 16.09
CA HIS A 109 -9.80 -13.37 16.43
C HIS A 109 -10.26 -12.23 17.36
N GLY A 110 -9.32 -11.75 18.18
CA GLY A 110 -9.38 -10.43 18.82
C GLY A 110 -8.70 -9.40 17.92
N ASP A 111 -7.56 -8.87 18.36
CA ASP A 111 -6.75 -7.96 17.55
C ASP A 111 -6.13 -8.68 16.35
N ILE A 112 -6.08 -8.00 15.21
CA ILE A 112 -5.60 -8.59 13.95
C ILE A 112 -4.97 -7.52 13.05
N GLU A 113 -3.88 -7.89 12.40
CA GLU A 113 -3.49 -7.28 11.13
C GLU A 113 -3.88 -8.22 10.00
N LEU A 114 -4.60 -7.70 9.01
CA LEU A 114 -5.08 -8.42 7.84
C LEU A 114 -4.56 -7.71 6.61
N GLU A 115 -3.93 -8.46 5.71
CA GLU A 115 -3.58 -7.99 4.37
C GLU A 115 -4.16 -8.93 3.33
N LEU A 116 -4.76 -8.38 2.29
CA LEU A 116 -5.34 -9.15 1.19
C LEU A 116 -5.37 -8.33 -0.09
N GLU A 117 -5.63 -9.01 -1.20
CA GLU A 117 -5.98 -8.38 -2.46
C GLU A 117 -7.41 -8.73 -2.83
N VAL A 118 -8.15 -7.76 -3.38
CA VAL A 118 -9.54 -7.91 -3.82
C VAL A 118 -9.74 -7.38 -5.23
N MET A 119 -10.52 -8.07 -6.05
CA MET A 119 -10.94 -7.63 -7.38
C MET A 119 -12.47 -7.51 -7.41
N ILE A 120 -12.97 -6.35 -7.83
CA ILE A 120 -14.40 -6.00 -7.83
C ILE A 120 -14.82 -5.68 -9.29
N PRO A 121 -15.88 -6.32 -9.82
CA PRO A 121 -16.44 -5.96 -11.12
C PRO A 121 -17.29 -4.69 -11.02
N LYS A 122 -17.55 -4.06 -12.16
CA LYS A 122 -18.26 -2.79 -12.21
C LYS A 122 -19.66 -2.90 -11.56
N GLY A 123 -19.93 -2.00 -10.61
CA GLY A 123 -21.18 -1.95 -9.84
C GLY A 123 -21.33 -2.99 -8.72
N SER A 124 -20.34 -3.83 -8.45
CA SER A 124 -20.45 -4.85 -7.39
C SER A 124 -20.20 -4.30 -5.99
N ASN A 125 -20.75 -5.01 -4.99
CA ASN A 125 -20.72 -4.67 -3.57
C ASN A 125 -20.45 -5.93 -2.73
N SER A 126 -19.64 -5.77 -1.68
CA SER A 126 -19.28 -6.77 -0.67
C SER A 126 -18.76 -6.03 0.58
N GLY A 127 -18.20 -6.74 1.56
CA GLY A 127 -17.65 -6.14 2.77
C GLY A 127 -16.76 -7.12 3.53
N ILE A 128 -15.74 -6.59 4.20
CA ILE A 128 -14.84 -7.34 5.09
C ILE A 128 -15.23 -7.03 6.52
N TYR A 129 -15.70 -8.03 7.26
CA TYR A 129 -16.21 -7.88 8.61
C TYR A 129 -15.23 -8.45 9.62
N LEU A 130 -14.64 -7.56 10.42
CA LEU A 130 -13.77 -7.93 11.54
C LEU A 130 -14.67 -8.41 12.68
N GLN A 131 -14.35 -9.58 13.23
CA GLN A 131 -15.19 -10.29 14.22
C GLN A 131 -16.62 -10.59 13.76
N GLY A 132 -16.90 -10.49 12.46
CA GLY A 132 -18.24 -10.57 11.88
C GLY A 132 -19.11 -9.34 12.17
N ASN A 133 -18.53 -8.26 12.70
CA ASN A 133 -19.28 -7.19 13.36
C ASN A 133 -18.93 -5.78 12.88
N TYR A 134 -17.71 -5.58 12.35
CA TYR A 134 -17.22 -4.26 11.93
C TYR A 134 -16.80 -4.31 10.46
N GLU A 135 -17.61 -3.70 9.62
CA GLU A 135 -17.48 -3.72 8.17
C GLU A 135 -16.50 -2.64 7.68
N VAL A 136 -15.47 -3.11 6.96
CA VAL A 136 -14.74 -2.33 5.96
C VAL A 136 -15.41 -2.60 4.62
N GLN A 137 -16.02 -1.56 4.05
CA GLN A 137 -16.86 -1.65 2.88
C GLN A 137 -16.08 -1.98 1.60
N LEU A 138 -16.69 -2.76 0.70
CA LEU A 138 -16.17 -3.01 -0.65
C LEU A 138 -17.22 -2.62 -1.69
N LEU A 139 -16.90 -1.64 -2.52
CA LEU A 139 -17.79 -1.17 -3.60
C LEU A 139 -16.95 -0.78 -4.81
N ASP A 140 -17.50 -0.89 -6.02
CA ASP A 140 -16.96 -0.16 -7.17
C ASP A 140 -17.11 1.36 -6.96
N SER A 141 -16.07 1.95 -6.37
CA SER A 141 -15.97 3.38 -6.10
C SER A 141 -15.02 4.09 -7.07
N TRP A 142 -14.69 3.50 -8.22
CA TRP A 142 -13.68 4.09 -9.12
C TRP A 142 -14.13 5.44 -9.70
N GLY A 143 -13.33 6.48 -9.40
CA GLY A 143 -13.59 7.85 -9.83
C GLY A 143 -14.67 8.59 -9.02
N VAL A 144 -15.12 8.05 -7.88
CA VAL A 144 -15.96 8.77 -6.92
C VAL A 144 -15.16 9.95 -6.33
N LYS A 145 -15.66 11.17 -6.49
CA LYS A 145 -14.94 12.39 -6.06
C LYS A 145 -15.00 12.62 -4.55
N ASN A 146 -16.17 12.37 -3.95
CA ASN A 146 -16.44 12.57 -2.53
C ASN A 146 -16.91 11.24 -1.93
N PRO A 147 -16.00 10.38 -1.45
CA PRO A 147 -16.39 9.07 -0.94
C PRO A 147 -17.18 9.20 0.37
N GLY A 148 -18.18 8.35 0.55
CA GLY A 148 -18.95 8.18 1.78
C GLY A 148 -18.52 6.94 2.57
N PHE A 149 -19.23 6.65 3.67
CA PHE A 149 -19.01 5.41 4.43
C PHE A 149 -19.37 4.14 3.63
N GLY A 150 -20.15 4.28 2.56
CA GLY A 150 -20.59 3.20 1.67
C GLY A 150 -19.65 2.93 0.48
N ASP A 151 -18.61 3.75 0.32
CA ASP A 151 -17.56 3.54 -0.68
C ASP A 151 -16.45 2.61 -0.17
N ILE A 152 -15.66 2.05 -1.08
CA ILE A 152 -14.57 1.12 -0.73
C ILE A 152 -13.66 1.68 0.36
N GLY A 153 -13.43 0.86 1.39
CA GLY A 153 -12.64 1.22 2.55
C GLY A 153 -13.37 2.09 3.57
N GLY A 154 -14.60 2.53 3.33
CA GLY A 154 -15.45 3.16 4.34
C GLY A 154 -15.74 2.21 5.50
N ILE A 155 -15.87 2.75 6.72
CA ILE A 155 -16.39 1.98 7.86
C ILE A 155 -17.90 2.19 7.89
N TYR A 156 -18.66 1.14 7.62
CA TYR A 156 -20.09 1.27 7.33
C TYR A 156 -20.89 1.76 8.55
N ARG A 157 -22.01 2.43 8.28
CA ARG A 157 -22.95 2.87 9.33
C ARG A 157 -23.74 1.68 9.89
N ASN A 158 -24.49 1.88 10.97
CA ASN A 158 -25.54 0.95 11.37
C ASN A 158 -26.95 1.44 10.96
N TRP A 159 -27.95 0.59 11.22
CA TRP A 159 -29.37 0.83 10.89
C TRP A 159 -30.11 1.65 11.96
N GLU A 160 -29.46 1.92 13.10
CA GLU A 160 -30.07 2.54 14.27
C GLU A 160 -30.37 4.02 14.00
N ASN A 161 -31.59 4.44 14.34
CA ASN A 161 -32.03 5.84 14.24
C ASN A 161 -32.01 6.56 15.59
N GLU A 162 -31.96 5.82 16.70
CA GLU A 162 -31.85 6.39 18.04
C GLU A 162 -30.44 6.98 18.22
N PRO A 163 -30.27 8.28 18.52
CA PRO A 163 -28.95 8.92 18.57
C PRO A 163 -27.94 8.23 19.51
N ALA A 164 -28.41 7.58 20.59
CA ALA A 164 -27.55 6.86 21.53
C ALA A 164 -26.99 5.51 21.00
N LYS A 165 -27.61 4.97 19.96
CA LYS A 165 -27.28 3.68 19.33
C LYS A 165 -26.76 3.83 17.90
N ALA A 166 -27.07 4.94 17.26
CA ALA A 166 -26.65 5.26 15.91
C ALA A 166 -25.13 5.38 15.79
N TYR A 167 -24.57 4.75 14.78
CA TYR A 167 -23.23 4.99 14.28
C TYR A 167 -23.34 5.42 12.82
N ALA A 168 -22.95 6.65 12.53
CA ALA A 168 -23.14 7.26 11.21
C ALA A 168 -22.19 6.72 10.12
N GLY A 169 -21.30 5.80 10.48
CA GLY A 169 -20.21 5.36 9.61
C GLY A 169 -19.10 6.39 9.49
N LYS A 170 -18.01 5.99 8.82
CA LYS A 170 -16.87 6.86 8.54
C LYS A 170 -16.42 6.70 7.09
N ALA A 171 -16.49 7.79 6.34
CA ALA A 171 -15.92 7.86 4.99
C ALA A 171 -14.40 7.71 5.02
N PRO A 172 -13.78 7.04 4.02
CA PRO A 172 -12.32 7.05 3.86
C PRO A 172 -11.84 8.48 3.62
N ARG A 173 -10.63 8.82 4.10
CA ARG A 173 -10.06 10.17 3.95
C ARG A 173 -9.89 10.62 2.50
N THR A 174 -9.69 9.67 1.60
CA THR A 174 -9.57 9.89 0.16
C THR A 174 -10.03 8.65 -0.59
N ASN A 175 -10.47 8.82 -1.82
CA ASN A 175 -10.76 7.69 -2.69
C ASN A 175 -9.46 7.13 -3.27
N ALA A 176 -9.12 5.91 -2.87
CA ALA A 176 -7.94 5.19 -3.32
C ALA A 176 -8.30 3.97 -4.21
N ALA A 177 -9.50 3.92 -4.77
CA ALA A 177 -9.95 2.82 -5.64
C ALA A 177 -9.26 2.84 -7.01
N LYS A 178 -8.77 1.68 -7.44
CA LYS A 178 -8.45 1.39 -8.85
C LYS A 178 -9.71 1.06 -9.67
N ALA A 179 -9.57 1.02 -10.99
CA ALA A 179 -10.64 0.65 -11.91
C ALA A 179 -11.22 -0.76 -11.66
N PRO A 180 -12.49 -1.01 -12.03
CA PRO A 180 -13.08 -2.35 -11.95
C PRO A 180 -12.25 -3.39 -12.69
N GLY A 181 -12.15 -4.58 -12.10
CA GLY A 181 -11.34 -5.68 -12.63
C GLY A 181 -9.83 -5.57 -12.41
N LEU A 182 -9.34 -4.52 -11.74
CA LEU A 182 -7.99 -4.45 -11.23
C LEU A 182 -7.92 -4.95 -9.78
N TRP A 183 -6.78 -5.52 -9.39
CA TRP A 183 -6.55 -5.92 -8.00
C TRP A 183 -6.30 -4.70 -7.12
N GLN A 184 -7.06 -4.64 -6.02
CA GLN A 184 -6.91 -3.66 -4.95
C GLN A 184 -6.17 -4.33 -3.79
N THR A 185 -5.13 -3.69 -3.26
CA THR A 185 -4.47 -4.17 -2.02
C THR A 185 -5.11 -3.48 -0.82
N ILE A 186 -5.54 -4.24 0.18
CA ILE A 186 -6.10 -3.73 1.43
C ILE A 186 -5.26 -4.21 2.60
N LYS A 187 -4.93 -3.30 3.52
CA LYS A 187 -4.32 -3.62 4.81
C LYS A 187 -5.16 -3.03 5.93
N ILE A 188 -5.49 -3.84 6.91
CA ILE A 188 -6.31 -3.46 8.06
C ILE A 188 -5.54 -3.83 9.32
N SER A 189 -5.37 -2.89 10.24
CA SER A 189 -4.96 -3.18 11.62
C SER A 189 -6.13 -2.83 12.53
N PHE A 190 -6.65 -3.84 13.21
CA PHE A 190 -7.87 -3.78 13.99
C PHE A 190 -7.59 -4.22 15.44
N GLN A 191 -8.03 -3.38 16.38
CA GLN A 191 -8.09 -3.67 17.80
C GLN A 191 -9.54 -3.98 18.18
N ALA A 192 -9.75 -5.16 18.76
CA ALA A 192 -11.05 -5.60 19.22
C ALA A 192 -11.51 -4.79 20.45
N PRO A 193 -12.83 -4.64 20.68
CA PRO A 193 -13.34 -4.04 21.90
C PRO A 193 -12.88 -4.85 23.14
N ARG A 194 -12.75 -4.17 24.28
CA ARG A 194 -12.35 -4.79 25.55
C ARG A 194 -13.51 -4.84 26.52
N PHE A 195 -13.52 -5.87 27.35
CA PHE A 195 -14.56 -6.10 28.36
C PHE A 195 -13.91 -6.38 29.71
N ASN A 196 -14.54 -5.91 30.78
CA ASN A 196 -14.12 -6.26 32.14
C ASN A 196 -14.60 -7.69 32.52
N THR A 197 -14.26 -8.12 33.73
CA THR A 197 -14.66 -9.45 34.25
C THR A 197 -16.17 -9.59 34.46
N ALA A 198 -16.92 -8.49 34.55
CA ALA A 198 -18.38 -8.49 34.59
C ALA A 198 -19.03 -8.58 33.19
N GLY A 199 -18.22 -8.57 32.12
CA GLY A 199 -18.71 -8.59 30.74
C GLY A 199 -19.15 -7.23 30.21
N GLU A 200 -18.84 -6.14 30.91
CA GLU A 200 -19.14 -4.78 30.49
C GLU A 200 -18.02 -4.25 29.59
N LYS A 201 -18.39 -3.56 28.51
CA LYS A 201 -17.42 -2.98 27.58
C LYS A 201 -16.66 -1.83 28.25
N VAL A 202 -15.33 -1.91 28.24
CA VAL A 202 -14.42 -0.89 28.80
C VAL A 202 -13.64 -0.13 27.73
N GLU A 203 -13.48 -0.70 26.54
CA GLU A 203 -12.87 -0.02 25.39
C GLU A 203 -13.60 -0.38 24.10
N ASN A 204 -13.77 0.60 23.20
CA ASN A 204 -14.38 0.40 21.90
C ASN A 204 -13.44 -0.29 20.93
N ALA A 205 -14.00 -0.88 19.87
CA ALA A 205 -13.23 -1.36 18.74
C ALA A 205 -12.50 -0.19 18.06
N ARG A 206 -11.36 -0.48 17.43
CA ARG A 206 -10.54 0.56 16.79
C ARG A 206 -9.86 0.03 15.55
N PHE A 207 -10.06 0.70 14.43
CA PHE A 207 -9.22 0.56 13.25
C PHE A 207 -7.97 1.41 13.46
N VAL A 208 -6.90 0.79 13.97
CA VAL A 208 -5.59 1.44 14.14
C VAL A 208 -5.14 2.03 12.81
N PHE A 209 -5.32 1.28 11.72
CA PHE A 209 -5.33 1.84 10.38
C PHE A 209 -6.10 0.99 9.38
N VAL A 210 -6.52 1.64 8.30
CA VAL A 210 -6.88 0.98 7.04
C VAL A 210 -6.12 1.65 5.92
N GLU A 211 -5.47 0.84 5.08
CA GLU A 211 -4.75 1.25 3.88
C GLU A 211 -5.39 0.58 2.66
N LEU A 212 -5.61 1.37 1.61
CA LEU A 212 -6.08 0.91 0.30
C LEU A 212 -5.05 1.34 -0.74
N ASN A 213 -4.49 0.38 -1.46
CA ASN A 213 -3.48 0.58 -2.51
C ASN A 213 -2.30 1.47 -2.09
N GLY A 214 -1.78 1.27 -0.88
CA GLY A 214 -0.66 2.04 -0.34
C GLY A 214 -1.03 3.42 0.23
N VAL A 215 -2.31 3.78 0.25
CA VAL A 215 -2.82 5.05 0.80
C VAL A 215 -3.56 4.81 2.11
N ARG A 216 -3.11 5.50 3.18
CA ARG A 216 -3.76 5.50 4.49
C ARG A 216 -5.13 6.20 4.41
N ILE A 217 -6.21 5.43 4.46
CA ILE A 217 -7.58 5.94 4.34
C ILE A 217 -8.31 6.07 5.69
N HIS A 218 -7.90 5.31 6.71
CA HIS A 218 -8.30 5.49 8.11
C HIS A 218 -7.07 5.37 9.01
N ASP A 219 -7.03 6.16 10.08
CA ASP A 219 -5.91 6.19 11.02
C ASP A 219 -6.43 6.47 12.42
N ASN A 220 -6.15 5.55 13.34
CA ASN A 220 -6.59 5.54 14.74
C ASN A 220 -8.09 5.82 14.94
N LEU A 221 -8.94 5.17 14.14
CA LEU A 221 -10.39 5.39 14.15
C LEU A 221 -11.09 4.48 15.16
N GLU A 222 -11.72 5.09 16.15
CA GLU A 222 -12.56 4.39 17.13
C GLU A 222 -13.97 4.15 16.59
N VAL A 223 -14.52 2.96 16.86
CA VAL A 223 -15.84 2.51 16.41
C VAL A 223 -16.64 2.07 17.63
N PRO A 224 -17.57 2.91 18.13
CA PRO A 224 -18.19 2.72 19.44
C PRO A 224 -19.34 1.71 19.48
N ARG A 225 -19.75 1.20 18.31
CA ARG A 225 -20.93 0.35 18.09
C ARG A 225 -20.69 -0.60 16.92
N LEU A 226 -21.50 -1.65 16.81
CA LEU A 226 -21.55 -2.52 15.64
C LEU A 226 -21.84 -1.70 14.36
N THR A 227 -21.28 -2.13 13.23
CA THR A 227 -21.69 -1.65 11.90
C THR A 227 -22.96 -2.38 11.46
N GLY A 228 -23.50 -2.02 10.28
CA GLY A 228 -24.60 -2.76 9.65
C GLY A 228 -24.19 -4.20 9.31
N GLY A 229 -25.19 -5.11 9.20
CA GLY A 229 -24.99 -6.50 8.81
C GLY A 229 -24.16 -7.41 9.75
N PRO A 230 -24.10 -7.21 11.09
CA PRO A 230 -23.26 -8.01 11.94
C PRO A 230 -23.79 -9.44 12.07
N ILE A 231 -22.89 -10.40 12.28
CA ILE A 231 -23.27 -11.81 12.49
C ILE A 231 -23.95 -12.05 13.85
N ASN A 232 -23.72 -11.14 14.82
CA ASN A 232 -24.31 -11.16 16.15
C ASN A 232 -24.89 -9.78 16.51
N ASP A 233 -25.83 -9.76 17.46
CA ASP A 233 -26.46 -8.54 17.98
C ASP A 233 -25.65 -7.84 19.08
N LYS A 234 -24.49 -8.40 19.47
CA LYS A 234 -23.62 -7.90 20.54
C LYS A 234 -22.16 -7.85 20.11
N GLU A 235 -21.46 -6.85 20.62
CA GLU A 235 -20.01 -6.78 20.54
C GLU A 235 -19.38 -7.91 21.38
N VAL A 236 -18.27 -8.46 20.90
CA VAL A 236 -17.56 -9.60 21.51
C VAL A 236 -16.06 -9.34 21.53
N ALA A 237 -15.36 -9.93 22.51
CA ALA A 237 -13.90 -9.83 22.59
C ALA A 237 -13.19 -10.58 21.46
N GLU A 238 -13.78 -11.69 20.99
CA GLU A 238 -13.31 -12.46 19.83
C GLU A 238 -14.48 -12.86 18.91
N GLY A 239 -14.26 -12.83 17.59
CA GLY A 239 -15.25 -13.25 16.59
C GLY A 239 -14.59 -13.68 15.27
N PRO A 240 -15.35 -14.27 14.32
CA PRO A 240 -14.78 -14.76 13.06
C PRO A 240 -14.45 -13.62 12.10
N LEU A 241 -13.62 -13.88 11.09
CA LEU A 241 -13.60 -13.05 9.90
C LEU A 241 -14.80 -13.44 9.01
N MET A 242 -15.57 -12.46 8.54
CA MET A 242 -16.66 -12.68 7.59
C MET A 242 -16.47 -11.82 6.34
N ILE A 243 -16.81 -12.38 5.18
CA ILE A 243 -16.86 -11.66 3.91
C ILE A 243 -18.30 -11.71 3.39
N GLN A 244 -18.87 -10.55 3.07
CA GLN A 244 -20.23 -10.45 2.55
C GLN A 244 -20.31 -11.05 1.14
N GLY A 245 -21.24 -11.98 0.93
CA GLY A 245 -21.35 -12.75 -0.31
C GLY A 245 -22.68 -12.57 -1.05
N ASP A 246 -23.60 -11.76 -0.53
CA ASP A 246 -24.98 -11.72 -0.98
C ASP A 246 -25.33 -10.56 -1.93
N HIS A 247 -24.42 -9.61 -2.12
CA HIS A 247 -24.69 -8.39 -2.90
C HIS A 247 -24.09 -8.39 -4.32
N GLY A 248 -23.01 -9.13 -4.56
CA GLY A 248 -22.40 -9.21 -5.88
C GLY A 248 -21.10 -10.02 -5.92
N PRO A 249 -20.63 -10.36 -7.13
CA PRO A 249 -19.43 -11.15 -7.30
C PRO A 249 -18.19 -10.34 -6.91
N VAL A 250 -17.22 -11.01 -6.31
CA VAL A 250 -15.96 -10.42 -5.82
C VAL A 250 -14.91 -11.52 -5.71
N ALA A 251 -13.65 -11.22 -5.99
CA ALA A 251 -12.55 -12.17 -5.86
C ALA A 251 -11.50 -11.70 -4.87
N PHE A 252 -10.88 -12.62 -4.14
CA PHE A 252 -9.82 -12.36 -3.17
C PHE A 252 -8.61 -13.26 -3.43
N ARG A 253 -7.41 -12.75 -3.18
CA ARG A 253 -6.18 -13.54 -3.16
C ARG A 253 -5.19 -13.00 -2.12
N ASN A 254 -4.10 -13.73 -1.91
CA ASN A 254 -3.01 -13.31 -1.02
C ASN A 254 -3.47 -12.91 0.40
N ILE A 255 -4.50 -13.58 0.92
CA ILE A 255 -5.05 -13.32 2.25
C ILE A 255 -4.04 -13.79 3.28
N ARG A 256 -3.45 -12.85 4.01
CA ARG A 256 -2.53 -13.12 5.12
C ARG A 256 -2.91 -12.30 6.33
N TYR A 257 -2.70 -12.86 7.51
CA TYR A 257 -3.08 -12.21 8.75
C TYR A 257 -2.10 -12.51 9.86
N ARG A 258 -2.07 -11.62 10.84
CA ARG A 258 -1.31 -11.76 12.08
C ARG A 258 -2.25 -11.46 13.24
N LEU A 259 -2.48 -12.46 14.08
CA LEU A 259 -3.33 -12.30 15.27
C LEU A 259 -2.48 -11.67 16.36
N LEU A 260 -2.95 -10.58 16.95
CA LEU A 260 -2.18 -9.80 17.89
C LEU A 260 -2.64 -10.03 19.34
N LYS A 261 -1.67 -9.96 20.26
CA LYS A 261 -1.87 -9.98 21.71
C LYS A 261 -1.01 -8.88 22.34
N PRO A 262 -1.36 -8.40 23.54
CA PRO A 262 -0.48 -7.51 24.30
C PRO A 262 0.88 -8.17 24.53
N ALA A 263 1.98 -7.41 24.33
CA ALA A 263 3.33 -7.93 24.55
C ALA A 263 3.56 -8.30 26.02
N ASN A 264 2.96 -7.56 26.95
CA ASN A 264 3.03 -7.76 28.42
C ASN A 264 4.46 -7.88 28.97
N VAL A 265 5.43 -7.28 28.29
CA VAL A 265 6.81 -7.18 28.75
C VAL A 265 6.89 -6.05 29.77
N SER A 266 7.56 -6.24 30.90
CA SER A 266 7.68 -5.17 31.91
C SER A 266 9.11 -5.02 32.41
N LEU A 267 9.46 -3.79 32.77
CA LEU A 267 10.68 -3.51 33.54
C LEU A 267 10.34 -3.50 35.03
N SER A 268 11.20 -4.08 35.86
CA SER A 268 11.04 -4.10 37.31
C SER A 268 12.38 -3.83 38.01
N GLY A 269 12.33 -3.24 39.21
CA GLY A 269 13.54 -2.96 40.00
C GLY A 269 14.57 -2.09 39.28
N ILE A 270 14.12 -1.05 38.56
CA ILE A 270 15.00 -0.19 37.76
C ILE A 270 15.81 0.72 38.69
N ASN A 271 17.12 0.51 38.73
CA ASN A 271 18.07 1.40 39.37
C ASN A 271 18.83 2.20 38.32
N TYR A 272 19.37 3.35 38.70
CA TYR A 272 20.12 4.21 37.80
C TYR A 272 21.34 4.87 38.45
N GLU A 273 22.32 5.18 37.61
CA GLU A 273 23.52 5.97 37.91
C GLU A 273 23.61 7.10 36.89
N VAL A 274 23.72 8.35 37.36
CA VAL A 274 23.92 9.54 36.52
C VAL A 274 25.38 9.96 36.61
N PHE A 275 25.95 10.35 35.48
CA PHE A 275 27.28 10.92 35.36
C PHE A 275 27.17 12.25 34.64
N ASP A 276 27.79 13.28 35.20
CA ASP A 276 27.81 14.61 34.60
C ASP A 276 29.05 14.77 33.72
N GLY A 277 28.87 15.19 32.47
CA GLY A 277 29.95 15.43 31.53
C GLY A 277 29.61 15.06 30.09
N HIS A 278 30.56 15.33 29.21
CA HIS A 278 30.50 14.93 27.80
C HIS A 278 31.01 13.50 27.65
N PHE A 279 30.13 12.58 27.23
CA PHE A 279 30.44 11.15 27.07
C PHE A 279 29.88 10.63 25.76
N GLU A 280 30.65 9.80 25.06
CA GLU A 280 30.24 9.19 23.79
C GLU A 280 30.22 7.65 23.87
N SER A 281 30.75 7.07 24.95
CA SER A 281 30.75 5.64 25.22
C SER A 281 30.85 5.33 26.72
N GLU A 282 30.58 4.08 27.13
CA GLU A 282 30.70 3.70 28.55
C GLU A 282 32.15 3.75 29.04
N LYS A 283 33.12 3.66 28.14
CA LYS A 283 34.54 3.77 28.49
C LYS A 283 34.88 5.13 29.10
N ASP A 284 34.10 6.16 28.79
CA ASP A 284 34.36 7.53 29.20
C ASP A 284 33.92 7.79 30.65
N PHE A 285 32.97 7.01 31.17
CA PHE A 285 32.43 7.19 32.54
C PHE A 285 32.57 5.98 33.47
N LYS A 286 32.94 4.80 32.97
CA LYS A 286 33.02 3.55 33.77
C LYS A 286 33.89 3.64 35.03
N ASP A 287 34.90 4.53 35.03
CA ASP A 287 35.85 4.70 36.13
C ASP A 287 35.52 5.96 36.97
N LEU A 288 34.45 6.69 36.62
CA LEU A 288 33.98 7.86 37.33
C LEU A 288 33.00 7.45 38.44
N LYS A 289 32.85 8.33 39.44
CA LYS A 289 31.81 8.17 40.45
C LYS A 289 30.49 8.78 39.93
N PRO A 290 29.35 8.09 40.06
CA PRO A 290 28.06 8.67 39.73
C PRO A 290 27.80 9.94 40.56
N THR A 291 27.24 10.96 39.92
CA THR A 291 26.78 12.21 40.56
C THR A 291 25.43 12.02 41.25
N LEU A 292 24.62 11.07 40.76
CA LEU A 292 23.36 10.66 41.37
C LEU A 292 23.16 9.15 41.21
N ILE A 293 22.66 8.50 42.26
CA ILE A 293 22.24 7.09 42.25
C ILE A 293 20.82 7.03 42.81
N GLY A 294 19.97 6.22 42.22
CA GLY A 294 18.60 6.04 42.69
C GLY A 294 17.87 4.91 42.00
N SER A 295 16.55 4.86 42.20
CA SER A 295 15.64 3.95 41.55
C SER A 295 14.43 4.69 40.96
N THR A 296 13.78 4.08 39.98
CA THR A 296 12.59 4.61 39.32
C THR A 296 11.62 3.47 38.97
N GLU A 297 10.33 3.78 38.88
CA GLU A 297 9.32 2.82 38.43
C GLU A 297 9.24 2.73 36.90
N GLN A 298 9.63 3.81 36.21
CA GLN A 298 9.58 3.90 34.75
C GLN A 298 10.90 4.43 34.21
N LEU A 299 11.31 3.91 33.04
CA LEU A 299 12.48 4.39 32.33
C LEU A 299 12.23 5.83 31.84
N THR A 300 13.03 6.79 32.30
CA THR A 300 12.90 8.22 31.92
C THR A 300 14.22 8.97 31.98
N TRP A 301 14.55 9.77 30.95
CA TRP A 301 15.79 10.56 30.95
C TRP A 301 15.83 11.61 32.07
N GLU A 302 14.67 12.00 32.60
CA GLU A 302 14.48 13.08 33.57
C GLU A 302 15.24 12.84 34.89
N VAL A 303 15.63 11.59 35.20
CA VAL A 303 16.48 11.28 36.37
C VAL A 303 17.85 11.98 36.31
N ALA A 304 18.31 12.38 35.12
CA ALA A 304 19.54 13.13 34.94
C ALA A 304 19.49 14.54 35.54
N LYS A 305 18.27 15.12 35.70
CA LYS A 305 18.04 16.49 36.20
C LYS A 305 18.80 17.58 35.41
N LYS A 306 19.16 17.28 34.16
CA LYS A 306 19.92 18.11 33.23
C LYS A 306 19.45 17.84 31.80
N ASP A 307 19.57 18.85 30.94
CA ASP A 307 19.15 18.74 29.54
C ASP A 307 20.29 18.36 28.58
N ASN A 308 21.54 18.45 29.05
CA ASN A 308 22.73 18.12 28.27
C ASN A 308 23.92 17.77 29.17
N GLU A 309 24.96 17.22 28.54
CA GLU A 309 26.21 16.80 29.17
C GLU A 309 25.99 15.83 30.34
N PHE A 310 25.34 14.70 30.04
CA PHE A 310 25.22 13.61 30.99
C PHE A 310 25.23 12.23 30.31
N ALA A 311 25.51 11.21 31.12
CA ALA A 311 25.18 9.82 30.85
C ALA A 311 24.29 9.28 31.96
N VAL A 312 23.32 8.43 31.61
CA VAL A 312 22.55 7.63 32.57
C VAL A 312 22.70 6.17 32.25
N ARG A 313 23.09 5.38 33.25
CA ARG A 313 23.12 3.91 33.18
C ARG A 313 22.00 3.36 34.05
N TYR A 314 21.08 2.62 33.45
CA TYR A 314 20.04 1.87 34.13
C TYR A 314 20.39 0.40 34.21
N TYR A 315 20.00 -0.24 35.30
CA TYR A 315 20.05 -1.69 35.43
C TYR A 315 18.87 -2.21 36.25
N GLY A 316 18.36 -3.37 35.88
CA GLY A 316 17.19 -3.97 36.53
C GLY A 316 16.80 -5.30 35.91
N ALA A 317 15.53 -5.63 36.06
CA ALA A 317 14.93 -6.84 35.52
C ALA A 317 13.95 -6.51 34.38
N LEU A 318 13.95 -7.38 33.37
CA LEU A 318 13.02 -7.41 32.25
C LEU A 318 12.21 -8.70 32.35
N GLU A 319 10.91 -8.58 32.58
CA GLU A 319 10.01 -9.73 32.66
C GLU A 319 9.46 -10.06 31.28
N ILE A 320 9.73 -11.27 30.82
CA ILE A 320 9.29 -11.80 29.53
C ILE A 320 8.16 -12.80 29.78
N PRO A 321 6.95 -12.58 29.22
CA PRO A 321 5.78 -13.40 29.56
C PRO A 321 5.72 -14.75 28.84
N ALA A 322 6.41 -14.88 27.70
CA ALA A 322 6.43 -16.08 26.87
C ALA A 322 7.72 -16.19 26.05
N ASP A 323 8.14 -17.42 25.76
CA ASP A 323 9.19 -17.72 24.79
C ASP A 323 8.79 -17.18 23.41
N ASP A 324 9.51 -16.19 22.88
CA ASP A 324 9.29 -15.63 21.54
C ASP A 324 10.55 -14.92 21.03
N THR A 325 10.52 -14.51 19.77
CA THR A 325 11.40 -13.48 19.25
C THR A 325 10.83 -12.11 19.60
N TYR A 326 11.64 -11.29 20.25
CA TYR A 326 11.32 -9.90 20.60
C TYR A 326 12.21 -8.95 19.82
N LYS A 327 11.65 -7.80 19.43
CA LYS A 327 12.39 -6.71 18.81
C LYS A 327 12.24 -5.46 19.64
N PHE A 328 13.38 -4.88 19.99
CA PHE A 328 13.45 -3.63 20.75
C PHE A 328 13.76 -2.50 19.79
N SER A 329 13.00 -1.41 19.87
CA SER A 329 13.24 -0.21 19.08
C SER A 329 13.47 0.98 19.98
N ALA A 330 14.39 1.85 19.58
CA ALA A 330 14.84 2.98 20.37
C ALA A 330 14.69 4.28 19.57
N ASN A 331 14.21 5.33 20.21
CA ASN A 331 14.25 6.66 19.61
C ASN A 331 14.72 7.65 20.67
N THR A 332 15.84 8.31 20.41
CA THR A 332 16.47 9.17 21.40
C THR A 332 17.05 10.42 20.77
N GLY A 333 17.25 11.45 21.60
CA GLY A 333 17.79 12.74 21.17
C GLY A 333 19.28 12.68 20.85
N ASN A 334 19.95 11.55 21.12
CA ASN A 334 21.39 11.39 20.91
C ASN A 334 21.73 9.90 20.75
N ALA A 335 22.19 9.19 21.79
CA ALA A 335 22.62 7.81 21.70
C ALA A 335 22.14 6.96 22.89
N MET A 336 21.70 5.75 22.60
CA MET A 336 21.33 4.75 23.62
C MET A 336 21.87 3.38 23.23
N LYS A 337 22.20 2.56 24.23
CA LYS A 337 22.53 1.15 24.08
C LYS A 337 21.68 0.32 25.02
N LEU A 338 21.22 -0.83 24.51
CA LEU A 338 20.44 -1.81 25.24
C LEU A 338 21.21 -3.14 25.30
N VAL A 339 21.37 -3.65 26.51
CA VAL A 339 21.98 -4.94 26.81
C VAL A 339 20.96 -5.79 27.58
N ILE A 340 20.74 -7.03 27.13
CA ILE A 340 19.90 -8.03 27.81
C ILE A 340 20.76 -9.28 28.03
N ASP A 341 20.85 -9.79 29.25
CA ASP A 341 21.69 -10.95 29.61
C ASP A 341 23.14 -10.84 29.14
N GLY A 342 23.71 -9.64 29.23
CA GLY A 342 25.05 -9.34 28.77
C GLY A 342 25.22 -9.25 27.25
N GLN A 343 24.17 -9.56 26.46
CA GLN A 343 24.18 -9.42 25.01
C GLN A 343 23.72 -8.01 24.59
N THR A 344 24.50 -7.34 23.74
CA THR A 344 24.09 -6.06 23.13
C THR A 344 23.00 -6.32 22.07
N ILE A 345 21.81 -5.76 22.30
CA ILE A 345 20.63 -5.92 21.44
C ILE A 345 20.49 -4.76 20.45
N SER A 346 20.78 -3.55 20.93
CA SER A 346 20.83 -2.33 20.14
C SER A 346 22.04 -1.52 20.59
N ASN A 347 22.86 -1.09 19.65
CA ASN A 347 24.03 -0.27 19.90
C ASN A 347 23.73 1.22 19.68
N TYR A 348 24.73 2.07 19.91
CA TYR A 348 24.62 3.51 19.76
C TYR A 348 24.09 3.94 18.40
N TYR A 349 23.24 4.96 18.40
CA TYR A 349 22.61 5.57 17.21
C TYR A 349 21.70 4.63 16.41
N GLU A 350 21.58 3.36 16.78
CA GLU A 350 20.62 2.43 16.18
C GLU A 350 19.21 2.78 16.67
N ARG A 351 18.28 2.96 15.73
CA ARG A 351 16.86 3.23 16.03
C ARG A 351 16.02 1.95 16.19
N GLY A 352 16.55 0.82 15.75
CA GLY A 352 15.92 -0.48 15.84
C GLY A 352 16.96 -1.55 16.09
N GLY A 353 16.79 -2.31 17.17
CA GLY A 353 17.63 -3.44 17.51
C GLY A 353 17.31 -4.65 16.63
N LYS A 354 18.25 -5.59 16.58
CA LYS A 354 18.02 -6.88 15.92
C LYS A 354 17.01 -7.70 16.73
N PRO A 355 16.15 -8.50 16.07
CA PRO A 355 15.31 -9.45 16.79
C PRO A 355 16.16 -10.38 17.67
N VAL A 356 15.71 -10.64 18.89
CA VAL A 356 16.37 -11.49 19.89
C VAL A 356 15.39 -12.51 20.43
N LYS A 357 15.82 -13.77 20.56
CA LYS A 357 15.01 -14.81 21.19
C LYS A 357 15.17 -14.71 22.70
N LEU A 358 14.06 -14.57 23.41
CA LEU A 358 14.04 -14.55 24.87
C LEU A 358 13.09 -15.64 25.36
N THR A 359 13.47 -16.29 26.45
CA THR A 359 12.63 -17.27 27.14
C THR A 359 11.67 -16.56 28.09
N LYS A 360 10.59 -17.22 28.46
CA LYS A 360 9.73 -16.76 29.54
C LYS A 360 10.52 -16.67 30.84
N GLY A 361 10.37 -15.56 31.55
CA GLY A 361 10.97 -15.34 32.86
C GLY A 361 11.67 -14.00 32.98
N THR A 362 12.50 -13.89 34.01
CA THR A 362 13.22 -12.67 34.33
C THR A 362 14.57 -12.66 33.64
N HIS A 363 14.83 -11.59 32.89
CA HIS A 363 16.09 -11.32 32.21
C HIS A 363 16.78 -10.12 32.83
N SER A 364 18.10 -10.11 32.84
CA SER A 364 18.85 -8.92 33.25
C SER A 364 18.84 -7.90 32.13
N VAL A 365 18.66 -6.62 32.47
CA VAL A 365 18.67 -5.53 31.49
C VAL A 365 19.58 -4.40 31.96
N GLU A 366 20.36 -3.87 31.03
CA GLU A 366 21.15 -2.66 31.20
C GLU A 366 20.90 -1.71 30.02
N ILE A 367 20.64 -0.45 30.33
CA ILE A 367 20.38 0.59 29.33
C ILE A 367 21.31 1.77 29.62
N THR A 368 22.08 2.18 28.62
CA THR A 368 22.92 3.38 28.73
C THR A 368 22.41 4.43 27.78
N TYR A 369 22.14 5.64 28.28
CA TYR A 369 21.71 6.79 27.49
C TYR A 369 22.70 7.95 27.67
N PHE A 370 23.11 8.55 26.56
CA PHE A 370 23.99 9.71 26.52
C PHE A 370 23.25 10.92 26.00
N LYS A 371 23.59 12.11 26.50
CA LYS A 371 23.11 13.35 25.94
C LYS A 371 24.19 14.42 26.02
N TYR A 372 24.72 14.82 24.87
CA TYR A 372 25.73 15.88 24.76
C TYR A 372 25.53 16.81 23.56
N VAL A 373 24.71 16.41 22.57
CA VAL A 373 24.33 17.27 21.44
C VAL A 373 23.40 18.38 21.93
N SER A 374 23.90 19.62 21.99
CA SER A 374 23.22 20.75 22.64
C SER A 374 21.99 21.28 21.88
N TRP A 375 21.92 21.10 20.56
CA TRP A 375 20.81 21.61 19.73
C TRP A 375 19.61 20.65 19.62
N VAL A 376 19.67 19.48 20.26
CA VAL A 376 18.55 18.52 20.34
C VAL A 376 18.12 18.43 21.80
N SER A 377 16.83 18.53 22.09
CA SER A 377 16.31 18.30 23.45
C SER A 377 16.49 16.83 23.86
N PRO A 378 16.72 16.53 25.15
CA PRO A 378 16.72 15.14 25.61
C PRO A 378 15.35 14.50 25.32
N ASN A 379 15.38 13.31 24.76
CA ASN A 379 14.24 12.42 24.66
C ASN A 379 14.77 10.98 24.64
N MET A 380 14.04 10.06 25.26
CA MET A 380 14.42 8.67 25.35
C MET A 380 13.18 7.79 25.34
N GLY A 381 12.96 7.12 24.20
CA GLY A 381 11.90 6.15 24.00
C GLY A 381 12.47 4.76 23.75
N LEU A 382 11.89 3.77 24.42
CA LEU A 382 12.14 2.34 24.23
C LEU A 382 10.82 1.62 24.03
N TRP A 383 10.70 0.84 22.97
CA TRP A 383 9.56 -0.02 22.68
C TRP A 383 10.01 -1.46 22.50
N VAL A 384 9.10 -2.39 22.80
CA VAL A 384 9.26 -3.81 22.54
C VAL A 384 8.06 -4.33 21.77
N GLU A 385 8.31 -5.15 20.75
CA GLU A 385 7.30 -5.92 20.05
C GLU A 385 7.72 -7.39 20.03
N SER A 386 6.75 -8.30 20.16
CA SER A 386 6.93 -9.73 19.88
C SER A 386 6.56 -10.03 18.43
N SER A 387 6.69 -11.29 18.01
CA SER A 387 6.19 -11.74 16.70
C SER A 387 4.71 -11.38 16.47
N ASN A 388 3.90 -11.30 17.53
CA ASN A 388 2.44 -11.18 17.46
C ASN A 388 1.88 -10.10 18.40
N SER A 389 2.54 -8.95 18.53
CA SER A 389 2.03 -7.83 19.33
C SER A 389 2.15 -6.49 18.63
N TYR A 390 1.37 -5.52 19.09
CA TYR A 390 1.70 -4.12 18.86
C TYR A 390 2.99 -3.75 19.60
N PRO A 391 3.73 -2.71 19.14
CA PRO A 391 4.80 -2.12 19.92
C PRO A 391 4.28 -1.61 21.26
N GLN A 392 4.89 -2.07 22.35
CA GLN A 392 4.61 -1.63 23.70
C GLN A 392 5.72 -0.70 24.18
N ALA A 393 5.36 0.47 24.70
CA ALA A 393 6.31 1.37 25.33
C ALA A 393 6.81 0.79 26.67
N LEU A 394 8.12 0.88 26.92
CA LEU A 394 8.77 0.54 28.19
C LEU A 394 9.32 1.78 28.94
N HIS A 395 8.89 2.97 28.52
CA HIS A 395 9.36 4.26 29.05
C HIS A 395 8.18 5.11 29.53
N ALA A 396 8.49 6.09 30.37
CA ALA A 396 7.51 7.08 30.82
C ALA A 396 7.06 7.95 29.64
N PHE A 397 5.78 8.32 29.61
CA PHE A 397 5.23 9.20 28.56
C PHE A 397 5.99 10.54 28.44
N SER A 398 6.44 11.11 29.56
CA SER A 398 7.25 12.34 29.60
C SER A 398 8.66 12.17 29.02
N SER A 399 9.20 10.95 29.02
CA SER A 399 10.54 10.66 28.50
C SER A 399 10.61 10.74 26.98
N PHE A 400 9.51 10.36 26.31
CA PHE A 400 9.36 10.46 24.87
C PHE A 400 7.91 10.82 24.52
N PRO A 401 7.53 12.09 24.70
CA PRO A 401 6.22 12.53 24.27
C PRO A 401 6.12 12.44 22.74
N PRO A 402 4.93 12.19 22.18
CA PRO A 402 4.73 12.27 20.73
C PRO A 402 5.28 13.58 20.18
N ALA A 403 5.98 13.52 19.05
CA ALA A 403 6.70 14.66 18.50
C ALA A 403 5.79 15.90 18.38
N SER A 404 6.14 16.97 19.10
CA SER A 404 5.43 18.26 19.03
C SER A 404 5.78 19.05 17.77
N ASN A 405 6.93 18.74 17.15
CA ASN A 405 7.49 19.46 16.01
C ASN A 405 7.55 18.56 14.77
N VAL A 406 6.40 18.11 14.28
CA VAL A 406 6.34 17.59 12.91
C VAL A 406 6.28 18.80 11.99
N ALA A 407 7.31 19.01 11.18
CA ALA A 407 7.26 20.03 10.14
C ALA A 407 6.00 19.81 9.31
N SER A 408 5.16 20.85 9.19
CA SER A 408 3.96 20.75 8.36
C SER A 408 4.39 20.43 6.93
N PRO A 409 3.73 19.46 6.28
CA PRO A 409 4.12 19.09 4.93
C PRO A 409 3.89 20.27 3.99
N ILE A 410 4.83 20.48 3.07
CA ILE A 410 4.75 21.52 2.04
C ILE A 410 4.09 20.90 0.81
N ILE A 411 2.75 20.98 0.78
CA ILE A 411 1.92 20.42 -0.28
C ILE A 411 1.73 21.44 -1.41
N VAL A 412 1.90 20.99 -2.65
CA VAL A 412 1.56 21.75 -3.85
C VAL A 412 0.25 21.21 -4.41
N GLU A 413 -0.76 22.07 -4.46
CA GLU A 413 -2.07 21.78 -5.06
C GLU A 413 -2.11 22.20 -6.52
N THR A 414 -2.93 21.54 -7.35
CA THR A 414 -3.13 21.92 -8.75
C THR A 414 -3.80 23.31 -8.87
N GLY A 415 -4.85 23.53 -8.08
CA GLY A 415 -5.74 24.69 -8.17
C GLY A 415 -6.87 24.45 -9.18
N ASN A 416 -7.26 25.49 -9.92
CA ASN A 416 -8.38 25.43 -10.88
C ASN A 416 -7.97 25.14 -12.33
N SER A 417 -6.67 24.98 -12.59
CA SER A 417 -6.12 24.68 -13.92
C SER A 417 -4.96 23.69 -13.80
N PRO A 418 -4.56 23.02 -14.90
CA PRO A 418 -3.37 22.18 -14.89
C PRO A 418 -2.14 22.91 -14.34
N ARG A 419 -1.33 22.18 -13.56
CA ARG A 419 -0.11 22.70 -12.92
C ARG A 419 1.08 21.84 -13.29
N LEU A 420 2.22 22.49 -13.53
CA LEU A 420 3.48 21.81 -13.81
C LEU A 420 4.49 22.12 -12.70
N LEU A 421 5.24 21.11 -12.25
CA LEU A 421 6.33 21.26 -11.30
C LEU A 421 7.53 20.42 -11.72
N ARG A 422 8.71 21.05 -11.78
CA ARG A 422 9.99 20.38 -12.04
C ARG A 422 10.66 20.00 -10.72
N ALA A 423 11.06 18.74 -10.59
CA ALA A 423 11.94 18.28 -9.51
C ALA A 423 12.59 16.95 -9.88
N PHE A 424 13.38 16.40 -8.96
CA PHE A 424 13.81 15.01 -9.04
C PHE A 424 12.69 14.06 -8.60
N LEU A 425 12.69 12.86 -9.18
CA LEU A 425 11.84 11.75 -8.73
C LEU A 425 12.72 10.57 -8.37
N ASP A 426 12.62 10.10 -7.12
CA ASP A 426 13.12 8.78 -6.74
C ASP A 426 12.15 7.73 -7.28
N PHE A 427 12.44 7.16 -8.46
CA PHE A 427 11.55 6.23 -9.15
C PHE A 427 11.30 5.00 -8.28
N LYS A 428 10.04 4.57 -8.16
CA LYS A 428 9.61 3.51 -7.22
C LYS A 428 10.05 3.72 -5.77
N ARG A 429 10.21 4.99 -5.36
CA ARG A 429 10.73 5.41 -4.04
C ARG A 429 12.15 4.90 -3.75
N ASP A 430 12.91 4.59 -4.80
CA ASP A 430 14.30 4.16 -4.69
C ASP A 430 15.22 5.29 -5.13
N ARG A 431 15.98 5.84 -4.18
CA ARG A 431 16.93 6.93 -4.41
C ARG A 431 18.06 6.55 -5.38
N SER A 432 18.39 5.27 -5.49
CA SER A 432 19.37 4.80 -6.49
C SER A 432 18.84 4.90 -7.92
N GLN A 433 17.51 4.98 -8.08
CA GLN A 433 16.80 5.15 -9.36
C GLN A 433 16.32 6.59 -9.56
N ARG A 434 17.07 7.58 -9.04
CA ARG A 434 16.69 9.00 -9.16
C ARG A 434 16.69 9.48 -10.61
N LEU A 435 15.52 9.94 -11.05
CA LEU A 435 15.32 10.68 -12.30
C LEU A 435 15.53 12.17 -12.04
N THR A 436 16.41 12.77 -12.84
CA THR A 436 16.90 14.15 -12.58
C THR A 436 16.22 15.22 -13.42
N HIS A 437 15.44 14.83 -14.43
CA HIS A 437 14.85 15.75 -15.41
C HIS A 437 13.36 15.50 -15.55
N THR A 438 12.63 15.53 -14.45
CA THR A 438 11.19 15.22 -14.46
C THR A 438 10.31 16.45 -14.36
N ILE A 439 9.12 16.35 -14.94
CA ILE A 439 8.05 17.32 -14.82
C ILE A 439 6.80 16.57 -14.35
N ALA A 440 6.34 16.88 -13.14
CA ALA A 440 5.01 16.52 -12.69
C ALA A 440 4.00 17.45 -13.37
N VAL A 441 2.90 16.86 -13.87
CA VAL A 441 1.76 17.56 -14.45
C VAL A 441 0.54 17.11 -13.67
N GLY A 442 -0.16 18.06 -13.05
CA GLY A 442 -1.33 17.79 -12.24
C GLY A 442 -2.57 18.43 -12.83
N ASP A 443 -3.65 17.67 -12.90
CA ASP A 443 -4.95 18.13 -13.39
C ASP A 443 -5.92 18.38 -12.21
N PRO A 444 -6.73 19.45 -12.22
CA PRO A 444 -7.76 19.68 -11.20
C PRO A 444 -8.76 18.54 -11.00
N ALA A 445 -8.95 17.67 -11.98
CA ALA A 445 -9.76 16.46 -11.85
C ALA A 445 -9.11 15.37 -10.95
N GLY A 446 -7.86 15.56 -10.53
CA GLY A 446 -7.16 14.73 -9.55
C GLY A 446 -6.35 13.58 -10.14
N LEU A 447 -6.27 13.44 -11.47
CA LEU A 447 -5.32 12.54 -12.13
C LEU A 447 -4.08 13.32 -12.55
N ASN A 448 -2.92 12.86 -12.08
CA ASN A 448 -1.64 13.51 -12.27
C ASN A 448 -0.65 12.51 -12.89
N TYR A 449 0.41 13.02 -13.52
CA TYR A 449 1.47 12.18 -14.09
C TYR A 449 2.82 12.85 -14.03
N ILE A 450 3.90 12.06 -14.10
CA ILE A 450 5.27 12.56 -14.21
C ILE A 450 5.86 12.14 -15.54
N TYR A 451 6.37 13.12 -16.27
CA TYR A 451 7.08 12.94 -17.53
C TYR A 451 8.59 13.11 -17.31
N ASP A 452 9.38 12.15 -17.76
CA ASP A 452 10.84 12.24 -17.76
C ASP A 452 11.34 12.82 -19.09
N MET A 453 11.91 14.03 -19.00
CA MET A 453 12.46 14.77 -20.14
C MET A 453 13.76 14.17 -20.68
N LYS A 454 14.31 13.11 -20.08
CA LYS A 454 15.50 12.40 -20.60
C LYS A 454 15.17 11.14 -21.38
N SER A 455 14.00 10.55 -21.17
CA SER A 455 13.54 9.33 -21.86
C SER A 455 12.31 9.57 -22.73
N GLY A 456 11.62 10.69 -22.54
CA GLY A 456 10.34 10.96 -23.20
C GLY A 456 9.21 10.07 -22.68
N SER A 457 9.33 9.56 -21.45
CA SER A 457 8.40 8.59 -20.88
C SER A 457 7.55 9.19 -19.78
N VAL A 458 6.28 8.79 -19.76
CA VAL A 458 5.44 8.92 -18.58
C VAL A 458 5.85 7.82 -17.62
N VAL A 459 6.53 8.18 -16.53
CA VAL A 459 7.16 7.22 -15.61
C VAL A 459 6.20 6.76 -14.52
N CYS A 460 5.27 7.61 -14.11
CA CYS A 460 4.16 7.21 -13.27
C CYS A 460 2.96 8.13 -13.45
N LEU A 461 1.81 7.62 -13.03
CA LEU A 461 0.52 8.31 -12.96
C LEU A 461 -0.13 8.01 -11.61
N TRP A 462 -0.90 8.95 -11.10
CA TRP A 462 -1.57 8.78 -9.81
C TRP A 462 -2.88 9.54 -9.73
N ARG A 463 -3.76 9.06 -8.86
CA ARG A 463 -4.94 9.79 -8.40
C ARG A 463 -4.75 10.27 -6.98
N GLY A 464 -5.15 11.51 -6.72
CA GLY A 464 -5.10 12.12 -5.40
C GLY A 464 -4.59 13.57 -5.46
N GLY A 465 -4.04 14.02 -4.34
CA GLY A 465 -3.35 15.31 -4.27
C GLY A 465 -2.17 15.36 -5.25
N PHE A 466 -1.75 16.56 -5.63
CA PHE A 466 -0.70 16.68 -6.64
C PHE A 466 0.67 16.26 -6.09
N ILE A 467 1.35 17.11 -5.33
CA ILE A 467 2.74 16.82 -4.95
C ILE A 467 3.04 17.20 -3.49
N ASP A 468 3.72 16.30 -2.78
CA ASP A 468 4.45 16.61 -1.55
C ASP A 468 5.85 17.11 -1.93
N ALA A 469 6.05 18.42 -1.79
CA ALA A 469 7.32 19.10 -2.06
C ALA A 469 8.16 19.30 -0.80
N THR A 470 7.72 18.78 0.36
CA THR A 470 8.50 18.82 1.61
C THR A 470 9.95 18.36 1.43
N PRO A 471 10.26 17.27 0.70
CA PRO A 471 11.64 16.81 0.57
C PRO A 471 12.52 17.79 -0.21
N MET A 472 11.93 18.58 -1.11
CA MET A 472 12.63 19.58 -1.90
C MET A 472 12.79 20.91 -1.17
N TRP A 473 11.79 21.33 -0.38
CA TRP A 473 11.69 22.71 0.15
C TRP A 473 11.85 22.84 1.67
N HIS A 474 11.81 21.76 2.42
CA HIS A 474 12.07 21.81 3.86
C HIS A 474 13.59 21.72 4.13
N ASP A 475 14.11 22.66 4.91
CA ASP A 475 15.52 22.73 5.28
C ASP A 475 16.45 22.78 4.05
N ARG A 476 17.54 21.99 4.00
CA ARG A 476 18.41 21.88 2.82
C ARG A 476 17.77 21.12 1.66
N GLY A 477 16.70 20.36 1.93
CA GLY A 477 16.05 19.47 0.98
C GLY A 477 16.97 18.42 0.34
N ASP A 478 16.39 17.57 -0.50
CA ASP A 478 17.11 16.63 -1.36
C ASP A 478 16.79 16.81 -2.86
N GLY A 479 16.03 17.85 -3.18
CA GLY A 479 15.63 18.21 -4.55
C GLY A 479 14.52 17.34 -5.14
N SER A 480 13.93 16.40 -4.38
CA SER A 480 12.90 15.50 -4.87
C SER A 480 11.48 15.89 -4.44
N PHE A 481 10.49 15.47 -5.22
CA PHE A 481 9.09 15.49 -4.79
C PHE A 481 8.54 14.08 -4.61
N ARG A 482 7.34 13.98 -4.02
CA ARG A 482 6.59 12.72 -3.91
C ARG A 482 5.15 12.88 -4.40
N PRO A 483 4.64 11.96 -5.25
CA PRO A 483 3.22 11.88 -5.55
C PRO A 483 2.37 11.67 -4.29
N ILE A 484 1.18 12.28 -4.23
CA ILE A 484 0.23 12.12 -3.12
C ILE A 484 -0.99 11.34 -3.60
N GLY A 485 -1.07 10.07 -3.21
CA GLY A 485 -2.22 9.23 -3.51
C GLY A 485 -1.79 7.87 -4.02
N VAL A 486 -2.65 7.25 -4.81
CA VAL A 486 -2.39 5.89 -5.32
C VAL A 486 -1.51 6.03 -6.54
N VAL A 487 -0.33 5.40 -6.57
CA VAL A 487 0.65 5.62 -7.65
C VAL A 487 0.80 4.36 -8.48
N GLU A 488 0.70 4.49 -9.80
CA GLU A 488 1.06 3.47 -10.77
C GLU A 488 2.39 3.82 -11.41
N TYR A 489 3.40 2.98 -11.20
CA TYR A 489 4.71 3.15 -11.83
C TYR A 489 4.75 2.38 -13.14
N LEU A 490 4.99 3.09 -14.25
CA LEU A 490 5.08 2.50 -15.58
C LEU A 490 6.53 2.10 -15.88
N THR A 491 7.22 2.85 -16.74
CA THR A 491 8.59 2.58 -17.17
C THR A 491 9.42 3.86 -17.19
N SER A 492 10.70 3.74 -16.85
CA SER A 492 11.70 4.80 -17.03
C SER A 492 12.43 4.71 -18.38
N LYS A 493 12.18 3.67 -19.19
CA LYS A 493 12.86 3.43 -20.47
C LYS A 493 12.26 4.30 -21.58
N PRO A 494 13.02 4.67 -22.63
CA PRO A 494 12.56 5.62 -23.64
C PRO A 494 11.33 5.17 -24.41
N THR A 495 10.38 6.09 -24.62
CA THR A 495 9.09 5.78 -25.29
C THR A 495 9.28 5.36 -26.75
N LEU A 496 10.19 6.01 -27.48
CA LEU A 496 10.55 5.58 -28.84
C LEU A 496 11.64 4.49 -28.75
N VAL A 497 11.36 3.33 -29.33
CA VAL A 497 12.28 2.20 -29.45
C VAL A 497 12.86 2.19 -30.86
N LEU A 498 14.18 2.33 -30.96
CA LEU A 498 14.89 2.32 -32.25
C LEU A 498 15.13 0.88 -32.74
N PRO A 499 15.23 0.66 -34.06
CA PRO A 499 15.50 -0.67 -34.62
C PRO A 499 16.81 -1.24 -34.08
N GLY A 500 16.79 -2.50 -33.63
CA GLY A 500 17.95 -3.20 -33.08
C GLY A 500 18.37 -2.77 -31.67
N GLN A 501 17.67 -1.82 -31.05
CA GLN A 501 17.96 -1.39 -29.68
C GLN A 501 17.52 -2.44 -28.65
N SER A 502 18.44 -2.84 -27.78
CA SER A 502 18.12 -3.68 -26.61
C SER A 502 17.67 -2.83 -25.44
N SER A 503 16.56 -3.20 -24.80
CA SER A 503 16.07 -2.54 -23.59
C SER A 503 16.76 -3.00 -22.31
N ALA A 504 17.66 -3.98 -22.38
CA ALA A 504 18.43 -4.48 -21.24
C ALA A 504 19.61 -3.57 -20.85
N ASN A 505 20.12 -2.75 -21.78
CA ASN A 505 21.30 -1.89 -21.57
C ASN A 505 20.92 -0.41 -21.34
N PHE A 506 19.78 -0.17 -20.69
CA PHE A 506 19.29 1.19 -20.43
C PHE A 506 20.06 1.81 -19.25
N GLU A 507 20.71 2.94 -19.49
CA GLU A 507 21.32 3.77 -18.44
C GLU A 507 20.38 4.91 -18.05
N LEU A 508 20.04 5.00 -16.77
CA LEU A 508 19.16 6.02 -16.24
C LEU A 508 19.77 7.42 -16.45
N ASN A 509 18.95 8.40 -16.86
CA ASN A 509 19.36 9.80 -17.13
C ASN A 509 20.35 10.02 -18.28
N ASN A 510 20.87 8.96 -18.91
CA ASN A 510 21.86 9.05 -19.99
C ASN A 510 21.43 8.25 -21.22
N ILE A 511 20.70 8.90 -22.12
CA ILE A 511 20.32 8.33 -23.42
C ILE A 511 21.07 9.11 -24.51
N PRO A 512 22.06 8.48 -25.18
CA PRO A 512 22.76 9.08 -26.32
C PRO A 512 21.78 9.56 -27.40
N ASP A 513 22.09 10.67 -28.06
CA ASP A 513 21.28 11.28 -29.12
C ASP A 513 19.83 11.65 -28.76
N PHE A 514 19.43 11.53 -27.50
CA PHE A 514 18.18 12.08 -26.99
C PHE A 514 18.37 13.55 -26.62
N ARG A 515 17.49 14.42 -27.12
CA ARG A 515 17.48 15.85 -26.81
C ARG A 515 16.05 16.31 -26.55
N SER A 516 15.78 16.73 -25.33
CA SER A 516 14.53 17.42 -25.02
C SER A 516 14.49 18.78 -25.72
N SER A 517 13.35 19.10 -26.32
CA SER A 517 13.05 20.39 -26.94
C SER A 517 12.05 21.21 -26.09
N GLY A 518 11.79 20.78 -24.86
CA GLY A 518 10.83 21.43 -23.95
C GLY A 518 9.39 20.96 -24.17
N TYR A 519 8.44 21.88 -24.02
CA TYR A 519 7.01 21.64 -24.23
C TYR A 519 6.30 22.93 -24.66
N THR A 520 5.15 22.79 -25.30
CA THR A 520 4.17 23.88 -25.51
C THR A 520 2.93 23.62 -24.67
N LEU A 521 2.23 24.68 -24.26
CA LEU A 521 0.95 24.56 -23.57
C LEU A 521 -0.19 24.87 -24.54
N ASP A 522 -1.27 24.10 -24.48
CA ASP A 522 -2.51 24.45 -25.17
C ASP A 522 -3.39 25.42 -24.36
N GLY A 523 -4.59 25.74 -24.87
CA GLY A 523 -5.51 26.69 -24.24
C GLY A 523 -6.00 26.25 -22.86
N ASP A 524 -5.96 24.95 -22.57
CA ASP A 524 -6.33 24.38 -21.27
C ASP A 524 -5.13 24.27 -20.32
N GLY A 525 -3.93 24.66 -20.76
CA GLY A 525 -2.71 24.57 -19.97
C GLY A 525 -2.08 23.19 -19.95
N LEU A 526 -2.50 22.26 -20.81
CA LEU A 526 -1.91 20.93 -20.90
C LEU A 526 -0.65 20.95 -21.79
N PRO A 527 0.44 20.28 -21.37
CA PRO A 527 1.67 20.27 -22.15
C PRO A 527 1.63 19.27 -23.31
N THR A 528 2.19 19.68 -24.44
CA THR A 528 2.72 18.79 -25.48
C THR A 528 4.24 18.79 -25.37
N PHE A 529 4.82 17.66 -24.94
CA PHE A 529 6.26 17.52 -24.81
C PHE A 529 6.90 17.26 -26.17
N LEU A 530 8.08 17.84 -26.37
CA LEU A 530 8.83 17.81 -27.63
C LEU A 530 10.23 17.27 -27.37
N TYR A 531 10.68 16.33 -28.19
CA TYR A 531 12.06 15.87 -28.17
C TYR A 531 12.51 15.35 -29.53
N THR A 532 13.83 15.28 -29.72
CA THR A 532 14.45 14.54 -30.81
C THR A 532 15.22 13.35 -30.28
N TYR A 533 15.22 12.24 -31.02
CA TYR A 533 15.97 11.04 -30.69
C TYR A 533 16.47 10.34 -31.94
N SER A 534 17.80 10.34 -32.15
CA SER A 534 18.47 9.73 -33.30
C SER A 534 17.84 10.14 -34.65
N GLY A 535 17.57 11.43 -34.82
CA GLY A 535 16.97 12.02 -36.02
C GLY A 535 15.44 12.05 -36.04
N ALA A 536 14.77 11.21 -35.22
CA ALA A 536 13.33 11.27 -35.06
C ALA A 536 12.92 12.54 -34.31
N SER A 537 11.80 13.15 -34.71
CA SER A 537 11.13 14.23 -33.96
C SER A 537 9.85 13.68 -33.36
N VAL A 538 9.65 13.88 -32.05
CA VAL A 538 8.50 13.34 -31.33
C VAL A 538 7.69 14.46 -30.68
N LYS A 539 6.37 14.37 -30.85
CA LYS A 539 5.37 15.14 -30.11
C LYS A 539 4.61 14.17 -29.22
N ASP A 540 4.56 14.48 -27.92
CA ASP A 540 3.90 13.65 -26.92
C ASP A 540 2.86 14.48 -26.17
N LYS A 541 1.59 14.17 -26.42
CA LYS A 541 0.46 14.85 -25.81
C LYS A 541 -0.30 13.88 -24.93
N SER A 542 -0.58 14.30 -23.71
CA SER A 542 -1.40 13.54 -22.77
C SER A 542 -2.58 14.38 -22.29
N LYS A 543 -3.73 13.74 -22.09
CA LYS A 543 -4.95 14.38 -21.60
C LYS A 543 -5.81 13.39 -20.82
N LEU A 544 -6.76 13.92 -20.07
CA LEU A 544 -7.79 13.11 -19.44
C LEU A 544 -9.01 12.94 -20.36
N VAL A 545 -9.62 11.75 -20.31
CA VAL A 545 -10.88 11.41 -20.98
C VAL A 545 -11.78 10.65 -20.00
N GLU A 546 -13.00 10.33 -20.43
CA GLU A 546 -14.02 9.64 -19.60
C GLU A 546 -14.23 10.33 -18.25
N GLU A 547 -14.56 11.63 -18.29
CA GLU A 547 -14.82 12.45 -17.09
C GLU A 547 -13.64 12.52 -16.08
N GLY A 548 -12.40 12.36 -16.58
CA GLY A 548 -11.20 12.38 -15.74
C GLY A 548 -10.75 10.99 -15.27
N LYS A 549 -11.46 9.92 -15.65
CA LYS A 549 -11.13 8.55 -15.24
C LYS A 549 -10.08 7.89 -16.09
N VAL A 550 -9.77 8.37 -17.29
CA VAL A 550 -8.83 7.67 -18.16
C VAL A 550 -7.73 8.61 -18.64
N PHE A 551 -6.49 8.14 -18.56
CA PHE A 551 -5.33 8.85 -19.09
C PHE A 551 -5.14 8.48 -20.56
N GLN A 552 -5.29 9.42 -21.48
CA GLN A 552 -5.05 9.20 -22.91
C GLN A 552 -3.75 9.85 -23.33
N ARG A 553 -2.90 9.08 -24.00
CA ARG A 553 -1.62 9.55 -24.56
C ARG A 553 -1.61 9.39 -26.07
N GLU A 554 -1.12 10.41 -26.75
CA GLU A 554 -0.90 10.48 -28.18
C GLU A 554 0.57 10.77 -28.45
N VAL A 555 1.23 9.86 -29.15
CA VAL A 555 2.64 9.97 -29.54
C VAL A 555 2.72 10.05 -31.06
N SER A 556 3.14 11.20 -31.58
CA SER A 556 3.39 11.41 -33.01
C SER A 556 4.89 11.41 -33.26
N VAL A 557 5.33 10.60 -34.22
CA VAL A 557 6.74 10.43 -34.55
C VAL A 557 6.98 10.76 -36.02
N GLU A 558 7.89 11.69 -36.29
CA GLU A 558 8.31 12.09 -37.63
C GLU A 558 9.79 11.72 -37.83
N ASN A 559 10.18 11.35 -39.06
CA ASN A 559 11.56 11.04 -39.45
C ASN A 559 12.26 9.95 -38.62
N ALA A 560 11.51 9.01 -38.03
CA ALA A 560 12.11 7.90 -37.31
C ALA A 560 12.80 6.89 -38.23
N PRO A 561 13.91 6.28 -37.80
CA PRO A 561 14.52 5.16 -38.52
C PRO A 561 13.51 4.04 -38.79
N ALA A 562 13.61 3.42 -39.97
CA ALA A 562 12.71 2.35 -40.37
C ALA A 562 12.74 1.19 -39.36
N GLY A 563 11.56 0.72 -38.95
CA GLY A 563 11.41 -0.31 -37.92
C GLY A 563 11.38 0.20 -36.49
N SER A 564 11.38 1.53 -36.26
CA SER A 564 11.13 2.10 -34.94
C SER A 564 9.70 1.83 -34.47
N GLN A 565 9.51 1.73 -33.15
CA GLN A 565 8.22 1.45 -32.50
C GLN A 565 8.02 2.36 -31.29
N VAL A 566 6.77 2.59 -30.90
CA VAL A 566 6.39 3.24 -29.64
C VAL A 566 6.16 2.16 -28.59
N ARG A 567 6.87 2.24 -27.46
CA ARG A 567 6.58 1.45 -26.27
C ARG A 567 5.39 2.09 -25.54
N ILE A 568 4.29 1.35 -25.45
CA ILE A 568 3.08 1.79 -24.73
C ILE A 568 2.92 1.10 -23.38
N ALA A 569 3.65 0.00 -23.13
CA ALA A 569 3.71 -0.65 -21.82
C ALA A 569 5.00 -1.46 -21.65
N GLU A 570 5.37 -1.69 -20.39
CA GLU A 570 6.36 -2.66 -19.96
C GLU A 570 5.82 -3.34 -18.70
N GLY A 571 6.05 -4.64 -18.57
CA GLY A 571 5.71 -5.41 -17.39
C GLY A 571 6.35 -6.78 -17.39
N SER A 572 6.38 -7.46 -16.25
CA SER A 572 6.71 -8.88 -16.16
C SER A 572 5.69 -9.76 -16.91
N GLN A 573 4.42 -9.33 -16.96
CA GLN A 573 3.34 -10.01 -17.67
C GLN A 573 2.51 -9.01 -18.46
N ILE A 574 2.15 -9.40 -19.70
CA ILE A 574 1.24 -8.64 -20.57
C ILE A 574 0.29 -9.64 -21.20
N ARG A 575 -1.02 -9.48 -20.96
CA ARG A 575 -2.07 -10.36 -21.48
C ARG A 575 -3.06 -9.55 -22.30
N LYS A 576 -3.27 -9.92 -23.57
CA LYS A 576 -4.37 -9.41 -24.38
C LYS A 576 -5.68 -10.07 -23.93
N LEU A 577 -6.71 -9.27 -23.72
CA LEU A 577 -8.05 -9.69 -23.29
C LEU A 577 -9.00 -9.80 -24.49
N ASP A 578 -10.13 -10.50 -24.30
CA ASP A 578 -11.14 -10.73 -25.34
C ASP A 578 -11.72 -9.42 -25.91
N ASN A 579 -11.84 -8.40 -25.05
CA ASN A 579 -12.32 -7.06 -25.43
C ASN A 579 -11.25 -6.19 -26.11
N GLY A 580 -10.05 -6.74 -26.37
CA GLY A 580 -8.96 -6.06 -27.07
C GLY A 580 -8.03 -5.23 -26.17
N ALA A 581 -8.37 -5.02 -24.89
CA ALA A 581 -7.47 -4.39 -23.93
C ALA A 581 -6.29 -5.29 -23.57
N TYR A 582 -5.25 -4.72 -22.99
CA TYR A 582 -4.08 -5.43 -22.47
C TYR A 582 -3.99 -5.23 -20.96
N ALA A 583 -4.06 -6.31 -20.19
CA ALA A 583 -3.78 -6.30 -18.75
C ALA A 583 -2.27 -6.41 -18.52
N ILE A 584 -1.72 -5.52 -17.70
CA ILE A 584 -0.30 -5.48 -17.35
C ILE A 584 -0.11 -5.99 -15.92
N ASP A 585 0.95 -6.77 -15.71
CA ASP A 585 1.40 -7.29 -14.40
C ASP A 585 0.30 -7.93 -13.55
N GLY A 586 -0.52 -8.75 -14.20
CA GLY A 586 -1.56 -9.50 -13.50
C GLY A 586 -2.72 -8.62 -13.02
N PHE A 587 -3.12 -7.64 -13.84
CA PHE A 587 -4.21 -6.69 -13.59
C PHE A 587 -3.85 -5.56 -12.61
N ASP A 588 -2.66 -4.99 -12.74
CA ASP A 588 -2.27 -3.75 -12.05
C ASP A 588 -2.86 -2.52 -12.74
N TYR A 589 -2.85 -2.51 -14.08
CA TYR A 589 -3.52 -1.53 -14.95
C TYR A 589 -3.83 -2.13 -16.33
N TYR A 590 -4.64 -1.41 -17.11
CA TYR A 590 -4.95 -1.74 -18.49
C TYR A 590 -4.36 -0.74 -19.48
N ILE A 591 -4.04 -1.26 -20.67
CA ILE A 591 -3.76 -0.46 -21.86
C ILE A 591 -4.82 -0.76 -22.93
N GLU A 592 -5.38 0.29 -23.50
CA GLU A 592 -6.29 0.20 -24.64
C GLU A 592 -5.76 1.01 -25.82
N LEU A 593 -5.44 0.32 -26.91
CA LEU A 593 -5.04 0.98 -28.15
C LEU A 593 -6.27 1.56 -28.84
N LYS A 594 -6.21 2.85 -29.19
CA LYS A 594 -7.31 3.59 -29.84
C LYS A 594 -7.00 3.96 -31.29
N SER A 595 -5.74 3.95 -31.67
CA SER A 595 -5.31 4.13 -33.05
C SER A 595 -5.35 2.80 -33.82
N ALA A 596 -5.37 2.86 -35.16
CA ALA A 596 -5.66 1.71 -36.03
C ALA A 596 -4.52 0.69 -36.17
N GLN A 597 -3.32 1.00 -35.65
CA GLN A 597 -2.18 0.09 -35.70
C GLN A 597 -2.44 -1.14 -34.81
N GLU A 598 -1.65 -2.19 -34.98
CA GLU A 598 -1.66 -3.35 -34.08
C GLU A 598 -0.50 -3.26 -33.09
N ALA A 599 -0.77 -3.58 -31.83
CA ALA A 599 0.25 -3.71 -30.81
C ALA A 599 0.78 -5.14 -30.74
N THR A 600 2.11 -5.27 -30.66
CA THR A 600 2.82 -6.54 -30.52
C THR A 600 3.42 -6.68 -29.12
N ILE A 601 3.28 -7.85 -28.50
CA ILE A 601 3.96 -8.18 -27.26
C ILE A 601 5.33 -8.76 -27.58
N ALA A 602 6.39 -8.04 -27.22
CA ALA A 602 7.77 -8.49 -27.38
C ALA A 602 8.31 -9.05 -26.06
N ASP A 603 8.77 -10.30 -26.06
CA ASP A 603 9.42 -10.92 -24.90
C ASP A 603 10.89 -10.47 -24.83
N LYS A 604 11.30 -9.94 -23.68
CA LYS A 604 12.67 -9.46 -23.38
C LYS A 604 13.28 -10.22 -22.21
N GLY A 605 12.83 -11.45 -21.94
CA GLY A 605 13.29 -12.29 -20.84
C GLY A 605 12.52 -12.00 -19.56
N ALA A 606 13.14 -11.25 -18.63
CA ALA A 606 12.49 -10.93 -17.35
C ALA A 606 11.32 -9.93 -17.48
N THR A 607 11.21 -9.26 -18.63
CA THR A 607 10.16 -8.28 -18.92
C THR A 607 9.58 -8.53 -20.31
N LYS A 608 8.36 -8.06 -20.53
CA LYS A 608 7.66 -7.97 -21.80
C LYS A 608 7.39 -6.50 -22.11
N GLU A 609 7.38 -6.16 -23.39
CA GLU A 609 7.08 -4.82 -23.87
C GLU A 609 5.89 -4.86 -24.82
N LEU A 610 4.98 -3.90 -24.69
CA LEU A 610 3.90 -3.69 -25.66
C LEU A 610 4.31 -2.58 -26.62
N LEU A 611 4.51 -2.95 -27.89
CA LEU A 611 5.11 -2.11 -28.92
C LEU A 611 4.13 -1.85 -30.06
N VAL A 612 4.09 -0.62 -30.57
CA VAL A 612 3.24 -0.20 -31.69
C VAL A 612 4.10 0.43 -32.79
N PRO A 613 3.91 0.08 -34.08
CA PRO A 613 4.60 0.75 -35.18
C PRO A 613 4.38 2.28 -35.19
N THR A 614 5.42 3.05 -35.58
CA THR A 614 5.36 4.53 -35.66
C THR A 614 4.61 5.08 -36.88
N THR A 615 3.84 4.24 -37.59
CA THR A 615 3.06 4.67 -38.76
C THR A 615 1.85 5.50 -38.32
N GLY A 616 1.97 6.83 -38.38
CA GLY A 616 0.96 7.78 -37.88
C GLY A 616 1.06 8.05 -36.37
N SER A 617 0.11 8.80 -35.81
CA SER A 617 0.01 8.97 -34.35
C SER A 617 -0.39 7.65 -33.68
N VAL A 618 0.32 7.27 -32.62
CA VAL A 618 -0.06 6.18 -31.73
C VAL A 618 -0.89 6.77 -30.59
N VAL A 619 -2.16 6.38 -30.51
CA VAL A 619 -3.10 6.85 -29.49
C VAL A 619 -3.54 5.67 -28.64
N TYR A 620 -3.33 5.76 -27.33
CA TYR A 620 -3.73 4.73 -26.39
C TYR A 620 -4.19 5.34 -25.08
N GLN A 621 -4.91 4.53 -24.31
CA GLN A 621 -5.43 4.88 -23.01
C GLN A 621 -4.84 3.97 -21.94
N ILE A 622 -4.52 4.56 -20.79
CA ILE A 622 -4.10 3.86 -19.59
C ILE A 622 -5.25 3.97 -18.58
N VAL A 623 -5.70 2.82 -18.11
CA VAL A 623 -6.81 2.72 -17.15
C VAL A 623 -6.32 2.00 -15.91
N TRP A 624 -6.44 2.72 -14.81
CA TRP A 624 -5.92 2.33 -13.51
C TRP A 624 -6.84 2.86 -12.41
#